data_AF-A0A973E9E3-F1
#
_entry.id   AF-A0A973E9E3-F1
#
_cell.length_a   1.000
_cell.length_b   1.000
_cell.length_c   1.000
_cell.angle_alpha   90.00
_cell.angle_beta   90.00
_cell.angle_gamma   90.00
#
_symmetry.space_group_name_H-M   'P 1'
#
loop_
_entity.id
_entity.type
_entity.pdbx_description
1 polymer ?
#
loop_
_entity_poly.entity_id
_entity_poly.type
_entity_poly.pdbx_seq_one_letter_code
_entity_poly.pdbx_strand_id
1 'polypeptide(L)'
;MRFTSRAGRSLLSGTILLTLGACASSGPVQQSVTTYLNCDDLQQAIASADNGFDDIKRGSRSTRYGQIWNTSIQAFDNACSIVSASGPTYYTCSGRIESDAGESQLEAATDGIGQCLGSEWSSSTSSGEVRFHRVDGSGPTLALKNFENDRGAQMVVMRIEQ
;
A
#
# COMPACT_ATOMS: atom_id res chain seq x y z
N MET A 1 40.84 46.58 63.61
CA MET A 1 40.02 45.61 64.36
C MET A 1 39.46 44.58 63.37
N ARG A 2 39.38 43.33 63.81
CA ARG A 2 39.21 42.10 63.00
C ARG A 2 37.86 42.05 62.25
N PHE A 3 37.91 41.57 61.01
CA PHE A 3 36.75 41.09 60.26
C PHE A 3 36.37 39.68 60.71
N THR A 4 35.09 39.43 60.97
CA THR A 4 34.50 38.09 60.96
C THR A 4 33.10 38.12 60.36
N SER A 5 32.94 37.31 59.31
CA SER A 5 31.75 37.03 58.52
C SER A 5 30.60 36.38 59.30
N ARG A 6 29.37 36.48 58.76
CA ARG A 6 28.49 35.31 58.69
C ARG A 6 27.49 35.40 57.53
N ALA A 7 27.54 34.37 56.70
CA ALA A 7 26.61 34.08 55.62
C ALA A 7 25.29 33.50 56.16
N GLY A 8 24.18 33.81 55.49
CA GLY A 8 22.86 33.20 55.70
C GLY A 8 22.26 32.80 54.35
N ARG A 9 22.00 31.50 54.19
CA ARG A 9 21.59 30.80 52.96
C ARG A 9 20.10 31.01 52.68
N SER A 10 19.73 31.37 51.45
CA SER A 10 18.35 31.37 50.97
C SER A 10 17.93 29.97 50.52
N LEU A 11 16.77 29.51 51.01
CA LEU A 11 16.12 28.25 50.65
C LEU A 11 15.28 28.46 49.37
N LEU A 12 15.62 27.75 48.30
CA LEU A 12 14.81 27.62 47.09
C LEU A 12 13.86 26.43 47.26
N SER A 13 12.57 26.70 47.46
CA SER A 13 11.51 25.69 47.40
C SER A 13 11.20 25.35 45.95
N GLY A 14 11.64 24.18 45.50
CA GLY A 14 11.34 23.62 44.18
C GLY A 14 10.04 22.83 44.19
N THR A 15 9.07 23.25 43.38
CA THR A 15 7.85 22.48 43.07
C THR A 15 8.15 21.58 41.86
N ILE A 16 8.32 20.27 42.09
CA ILE A 16 8.47 19.29 41.01
C ILE A 16 7.06 18.77 40.66
N LEU A 17 6.51 19.24 39.53
CA LEU A 17 5.36 18.61 38.88
C LEU A 17 5.83 17.34 38.17
N LEU A 18 5.41 16.18 38.67
CA LEU A 18 5.56 14.90 37.98
C LEU A 18 4.49 14.78 36.89
N THR A 19 4.80 15.23 35.68
CA THR A 19 4.01 14.89 34.49
C THR A 19 4.27 13.44 34.13
N LEU A 20 3.28 12.57 34.33
CA LEU A 20 3.24 11.23 33.76
C LEU A 20 3.03 11.36 32.25
N GLY A 21 4.13 11.49 31.51
CA GLY A 21 4.12 11.31 30.06
C GLY A 21 3.83 9.85 29.76
N ALA A 22 2.64 9.56 29.25
CA ALA A 22 2.34 8.29 28.63
C ALA A 22 3.24 8.16 27.39
N CYS A 23 4.31 7.38 27.47
CA CYS A 23 4.94 6.86 26.27
C CYS A 23 3.93 5.90 25.65
N ALA A 24 3.15 6.38 24.69
CA ALA A 24 2.46 5.54 23.74
C ALA A 24 3.52 4.62 23.13
N SER A 25 3.44 3.34 23.48
CA SER A 25 4.29 2.31 22.92
C SER A 25 3.96 2.21 21.44
N SER A 26 4.68 2.98 20.60
CA SER A 26 4.78 2.70 19.18
C SER A 26 5.55 1.39 19.06
N GLY A 27 4.80 0.28 19.00
CA GLY A 27 5.32 -1.03 18.61
C GLY A 27 6.02 -0.93 17.23
N PRO A 28 6.81 -1.94 16.87
CA PRO A 28 7.51 -1.94 15.58
C PRO A 28 6.49 -1.72 14.46
N VAL A 29 6.73 -0.68 13.65
CA VAL A 29 5.94 -0.37 12.47
C VAL A 29 6.00 -1.60 11.56
N GLN A 30 4.92 -2.38 11.54
CA GLN A 30 4.74 -3.47 10.58
C GLN A 30 4.90 -2.85 9.20
N GLN A 31 5.86 -3.36 8.42
CA GLN A 31 6.13 -2.89 7.07
C GLN A 31 4.85 -3.06 6.25
N SER A 32 4.12 -1.96 6.09
CA SER A 32 2.84 -1.95 5.41
C SER A 32 3.07 -2.19 3.93
N VAL A 33 2.09 -2.82 3.30
CA VAL A 33 1.99 -2.98 1.85
C VAL A 33 2.31 -1.69 1.07
N THR A 34 2.01 -0.53 1.66
CA THR A 34 2.32 0.79 1.08
C THR A 34 3.82 1.03 0.85
N THR A 35 4.71 0.32 1.53
CA THR A 35 6.16 0.36 1.28
C THR A 35 6.50 -0.12 -0.13
N TYR A 36 5.65 -0.97 -0.71
CA TYR A 36 5.86 -1.60 -2.01
C TYR A 36 4.98 -1.01 -3.12
N LEU A 37 4.22 0.06 -2.80
CA LEU A 37 3.34 0.74 -3.74
C LEU A 37 4.08 1.89 -4.42
N ASN A 38 4.07 1.91 -5.75
CA ASN A 38 4.59 3.01 -6.55
C ASN A 38 3.43 3.74 -7.25
N CYS A 39 3.08 4.93 -6.77
CA CYS A 39 1.95 5.70 -7.31
C CYS A 39 2.14 6.11 -8.77
N ASP A 40 3.38 6.41 -9.19
CA ASP A 40 3.66 6.83 -10.57
C ASP A 40 3.42 5.66 -11.54
N ASP A 41 3.92 4.48 -11.18
CA ASP A 41 3.70 3.27 -11.95
C ASP A 41 2.22 2.86 -11.94
N LEU A 42 1.52 3.05 -10.81
CA LEU A 42 0.08 2.80 -10.73
C LEU A 42 -0.70 3.71 -11.70
N GLN A 43 -0.43 5.01 -11.66
CA GLN A 43 -1.05 6.00 -12.54
C GLN A 43 -0.75 5.68 -14.01
N GLN A 44 0.48 5.28 -14.33
CA GLN A 44 0.86 4.87 -15.69
C GLN A 44 0.13 3.60 -16.13
N ALA A 45 -0.01 2.59 -15.26
CA ALA A 45 -0.76 1.39 -15.56
C ALA A 45 -2.25 1.69 -15.82
N ILE A 46 -2.85 2.60 -15.05
CA ILE A 46 -4.24 3.04 -15.22
C ILE A 46 -4.42 3.79 -16.55
N ALA A 47 -3.53 4.74 -16.87
CA ALA A 47 -3.60 5.49 -18.11
C ALA A 47 -3.44 4.61 -19.36
N SER A 48 -2.69 3.52 -19.22
CA SER A 48 -2.47 2.51 -20.25
C SER A 48 -3.65 1.53 -20.41
N ALA A 49 -4.59 1.51 -19.45
CA ALA A 49 -5.68 0.54 -19.49
C ALA A 49 -6.52 0.66 -20.77
N ASP A 50 -6.91 1.87 -21.19
CA ASP A 50 -7.80 2.13 -22.35
C ASP A 50 -7.25 1.65 -23.71
N ASN A 51 -5.94 1.38 -23.82
CA ASN A 51 -5.33 0.84 -25.03
C ASN A 51 -4.97 -0.66 -24.91
N GLY A 52 -5.47 -1.35 -23.89
CA GLY A 52 -5.15 -2.76 -23.65
C GLY A 52 -3.72 -2.97 -23.16
N PHE A 53 -3.14 -1.95 -22.52
CA PHE A 53 -1.79 -1.91 -21.97
C PHE A 53 -0.64 -1.93 -22.99
N ASP A 54 -0.91 -1.57 -24.24
CA ASP A 54 0.01 -1.76 -25.36
C ASP A 54 1.31 -0.95 -25.25
N ASP A 55 1.28 0.24 -24.64
CA ASP A 55 2.46 1.10 -24.46
C ASP A 55 3.41 0.60 -23.37
N ILE A 56 2.90 -0.18 -22.41
CA ILE A 56 3.68 -0.72 -21.29
C ILE A 56 4.01 -2.21 -21.44
N LYS A 57 3.46 -2.90 -22.45
CA LYS A 57 3.87 -4.27 -22.81
C LYS A 57 5.35 -4.32 -23.19
N ARG A 58 6.03 -5.34 -22.69
CA ARG A 58 7.41 -5.71 -23.06
C ARG A 58 7.43 -7.17 -23.53
N GLY A 59 8.59 -7.82 -23.44
CA GLY A 59 8.76 -9.21 -23.89
C GLY A 59 7.63 -10.13 -23.38
N SER A 60 7.17 -11.02 -24.25
CA SER A 60 6.00 -11.87 -23.99
C SER A 60 6.37 -13.35 -23.95
N ARG A 61 5.53 -14.13 -23.28
CA ARG A 61 5.52 -15.58 -23.36
C ARG A 61 4.10 -16.07 -23.61
N SER A 62 3.97 -17.05 -24.50
CA SER A 62 2.71 -17.74 -24.74
C SER A 62 2.57 -18.92 -23.78
N THR A 63 1.37 -19.10 -23.25
CA THR A 63 0.98 -20.25 -22.41
C THR A 63 -0.22 -20.94 -23.03
N ARG A 64 -0.60 -22.11 -22.51
CA ARG A 64 -1.83 -22.79 -22.95
C ARG A 64 -3.12 -22.01 -22.62
N TYR A 65 -3.03 -20.99 -21.79
CA TYR A 65 -4.16 -20.20 -21.27
C TYR A 65 -4.24 -18.79 -21.85
N GLY A 66 -3.27 -18.40 -22.69
CA GLY A 66 -3.17 -17.04 -23.21
C GLY A 66 -1.74 -16.54 -23.23
N GLN A 67 -1.59 -15.22 -23.35
CA GLN A 67 -0.31 -14.54 -23.44
C GLN A 67 -0.04 -13.72 -22.18
N ILE A 68 1.21 -13.76 -21.73
CA ILE A 68 1.69 -12.98 -20.59
C ILE A 68 2.82 -12.09 -21.09
N TRP A 69 2.70 -10.78 -20.86
CA TRP A 69 3.76 -9.81 -21.13
C TRP A 69 4.41 -9.36 -19.83
N ASN A 70 5.73 -9.23 -19.88
CA ASN A 70 6.47 -8.48 -18.88
C ASN A 70 6.18 -6.98 -19.06
N THR A 71 6.42 -6.21 -18.01
CA THR A 71 6.31 -4.75 -18.01
C THR A 71 7.38 -4.16 -17.11
N SER A 72 7.86 -2.95 -17.42
CA SER A 72 8.74 -2.19 -16.52
C SER A 72 7.95 -1.41 -15.46
N ILE A 73 6.62 -1.37 -15.59
CA ILE A 73 5.72 -0.66 -14.69
C ILE A 73 5.40 -1.59 -13.54
N GLN A 74 5.88 -1.24 -12.34
CA GLN A 74 5.88 -2.09 -11.16
C GLN A 74 5.14 -1.38 -10.01
N ALA A 75 3.84 -1.16 -10.22
CA ALA A 75 2.98 -0.48 -9.26
C ALA A 75 2.95 -1.14 -7.87
N PHE A 76 3.23 -2.46 -7.79
CA PHE A 76 3.16 -3.22 -6.55
C PHE A 76 4.15 -4.41 -6.55
N ASP A 77 5.10 -4.39 -5.60
CA ASP A 77 6.02 -5.49 -5.24
C ASP A 77 6.83 -6.14 -6.39
N ASN A 78 7.28 -5.38 -7.40
CA ASN A 78 8.13 -5.87 -8.51
C ASN A 78 7.64 -7.16 -9.22
N ALA A 79 6.35 -7.44 -9.12
CA ALA A 79 5.73 -8.68 -9.55
C ALA A 79 4.52 -8.41 -10.45
N CYS A 80 4.64 -7.38 -11.29
CA CYS A 80 3.60 -6.96 -12.20
C CYS A 80 3.77 -7.56 -13.60
N SER A 81 2.66 -7.94 -14.20
CA SER A 81 2.57 -8.49 -15.55
C SER A 81 1.25 -8.12 -16.20
N ILE A 82 1.20 -8.25 -17.52
CA ILE A 82 -0.02 -8.04 -18.30
C ILE A 82 -0.43 -9.40 -18.85
N VAL A 83 -1.71 -9.74 -18.73
CA VAL A 83 -2.23 -11.05 -19.10
C VAL A 83 -3.41 -10.87 -20.03
N SER A 84 -3.38 -11.60 -21.16
CA SER A 84 -4.52 -11.74 -22.06
C SER A 84 -4.84 -13.22 -22.14
N ALA A 85 -6.05 -13.57 -21.73
CA ALA A 85 -6.60 -14.92 -21.84
C ALA A 85 -7.84 -14.88 -22.76
N SER A 86 -8.88 -15.64 -22.44
CA SER A 86 -10.14 -15.67 -23.18
C SER A 86 -11.00 -14.40 -23.04
N GLY A 87 -10.57 -13.44 -22.22
CA GLY A 87 -11.29 -12.19 -21.91
C GLY A 87 -10.42 -10.95 -22.13
N PRO A 88 -10.84 -9.80 -21.60
CA PRO A 88 -10.08 -8.55 -21.69
C PRO A 88 -8.64 -8.74 -21.18
N THR A 89 -7.72 -8.01 -21.80
CA THR A 89 -6.35 -7.93 -21.27
C THR A 89 -6.41 -7.18 -19.94
N TYR A 90 -5.68 -7.66 -18.94
CA TYR A 90 -5.60 -7.02 -17.63
C TYR A 90 -4.16 -6.89 -17.16
N TYR A 91 -3.88 -5.83 -16.42
CA TYR A 91 -2.65 -5.65 -15.68
C TYR A 91 -2.82 -6.24 -14.29
N THR A 92 -1.84 -6.99 -13.80
CA THR A 92 -1.89 -7.58 -12.47
C THR A 92 -0.54 -7.56 -11.78
N CYS A 93 -0.57 -7.29 -10.48
CA CYS A 93 0.58 -7.41 -9.60
C CYS A 93 0.23 -8.33 -8.44
N SER A 94 1.19 -9.10 -7.96
CA SER A 94 1.01 -9.97 -6.79
C SER A 94 2.16 -9.82 -5.83
N GLY A 95 1.90 -9.50 -4.58
CA GLY A 95 2.94 -9.44 -3.54
C GLY A 95 2.61 -10.33 -2.36
N ARG A 96 3.63 -10.78 -1.65
CA ARG A 96 3.46 -11.55 -0.42
C ARG A 96 3.19 -10.60 0.74
N ILE A 97 2.30 -11.00 1.64
CA ILE A 97 2.06 -10.28 2.90
C ILE A 97 2.30 -11.19 4.10
N GLU A 98 2.58 -10.59 5.26
CA GLU A 98 2.80 -11.33 6.49
C GLU A 98 1.47 -11.96 6.97
N SER A 99 1.52 -13.24 7.33
CA SER A 99 0.33 -14.09 7.47
C SER A 99 -0.56 -13.75 8.66
N ASP A 100 -0.01 -13.15 9.71
CA ASP A 100 -0.71 -12.73 10.92
C ASP A 100 -1.37 -11.34 10.78
N ALA A 101 -1.15 -10.66 9.66
CA ALA A 101 -1.61 -9.30 9.41
C ALA A 101 -2.55 -9.20 8.19
N GLY A 102 -3.14 -10.31 7.72
CA GLY A 102 -3.86 -10.39 6.44
C GLY A 102 -4.90 -9.29 6.18
N GLU A 103 -5.79 -9.02 7.15
CA GLU A 103 -6.82 -7.99 7.04
C GLU A 103 -6.26 -6.58 7.17
N SER A 104 -5.36 -6.34 8.13
CA SER A 104 -4.73 -5.03 8.33
C SER A 104 -3.79 -4.65 7.18
N GLN A 105 -3.17 -5.62 6.51
CA GLN A 105 -2.37 -5.43 5.30
C GLN A 105 -3.26 -5.09 4.10
N LEU A 106 -4.42 -5.73 3.96
CA LEU A 106 -5.37 -5.40 2.89
C LEU A 106 -5.96 -4.00 3.08
N GLU A 107 -6.29 -3.63 4.31
CA GLU A 107 -6.73 -2.27 4.67
C GLU A 107 -5.64 -1.23 4.39
N ALA A 108 -4.39 -1.48 4.83
CA ALA A 108 -3.27 -0.58 4.54
C ALA A 108 -2.98 -0.44 3.04
N ALA A 109 -3.09 -1.53 2.28
CA ALA A 109 -2.97 -1.52 0.83
C ALA A 109 -4.11 -0.71 0.17
N THR A 110 -5.33 -0.88 0.67
CA THR A 110 -6.51 -0.14 0.23
C THR A 110 -6.32 1.35 0.45
N ASP A 111 -5.90 1.75 1.64
CA ASP A 111 -5.64 3.15 1.99
C ASP A 111 -4.53 3.76 1.13
N GLY A 112 -3.42 3.03 0.95
CA GLY A 112 -2.30 3.49 0.12
C GLY A 112 -2.70 3.67 -1.35
N ILE A 113 -3.44 2.73 -1.91
CA ILE A 113 -3.97 2.84 -3.27
C ILE A 113 -4.93 4.02 -3.36
N GLY A 114 -5.85 4.18 -2.41
CA GLY A 114 -6.76 5.32 -2.35
C GLY A 114 -6.03 6.67 -2.34
N GLN A 115 -4.92 6.77 -1.61
CA GLN A 115 -4.07 7.97 -1.60
C GLN A 115 -3.39 8.24 -2.96
N CYS A 116 -2.91 7.22 -3.66
CA CYS A 116 -2.33 7.37 -5.00
C CYS A 116 -3.36 7.76 -6.06
N LEU A 117 -4.59 7.25 -5.91
CA LEU A 117 -5.68 7.46 -6.87
C LEU A 117 -6.34 8.83 -6.70
N GLY A 118 -6.45 9.35 -5.48
CA GLY A 118 -7.06 10.64 -5.23
C GLY A 118 -8.59 10.63 -5.20
N SER A 119 -9.18 11.82 -5.06
CA SER A 119 -10.61 12.01 -4.74
C SER A 119 -11.57 11.68 -5.89
N GLU A 120 -11.08 11.55 -7.11
CA GLU A 120 -11.90 11.15 -8.26
C GLU A 120 -12.19 9.64 -8.31
N TRP A 121 -11.66 8.87 -7.36
CA TRP A 121 -11.92 7.44 -7.19
C TRP A 121 -12.70 7.16 -5.92
N SER A 122 -13.51 6.09 -5.97
CA SER A 122 -14.23 5.54 -4.83
C SER A 122 -13.94 4.05 -4.72
N SER A 123 -13.95 3.52 -3.51
CA SER A 123 -13.76 2.09 -3.23
C SER A 123 -15.00 1.45 -2.63
N SER A 124 -15.23 0.19 -2.96
CA SER A 124 -16.25 -0.65 -2.32
C SER A 124 -15.67 -2.01 -1.97
N THR A 125 -16.09 -2.58 -0.85
CA THR A 125 -15.63 -3.89 -0.40
C THR A 125 -16.75 -4.90 -0.51
N SER A 126 -16.51 -6.02 -1.18
CA SER A 126 -17.44 -7.14 -1.26
C SER A 126 -16.70 -8.47 -1.34
N SER A 127 -17.13 -9.44 -0.56
CA SER A 127 -16.63 -10.83 -0.63
C SER A 127 -15.10 -10.97 -0.53
N GLY A 128 -14.46 -10.15 0.32
CA GLY A 128 -12.99 -10.16 0.51
C GLY A 128 -12.19 -9.50 -0.62
N GLU A 129 -12.87 -8.77 -1.51
CA GLU A 129 -12.27 -7.98 -2.58
C GLU A 129 -12.65 -6.51 -2.42
N VAL A 130 -11.68 -5.62 -2.61
CA VAL A 130 -11.89 -4.17 -2.67
C VAL A 130 -11.81 -3.75 -4.12
N ARG A 131 -12.82 -3.02 -4.60
CA ARG A 131 -12.87 -2.47 -5.96
C ARG A 131 -12.88 -0.96 -5.94
N PHE A 132 -11.93 -0.38 -6.65
CA PHE A 132 -11.83 1.04 -6.94
C PHE A 132 -12.38 1.31 -8.33
N HIS A 133 -13.18 2.37 -8.43
CA HIS A 133 -13.77 2.87 -9.66
C HIS A 133 -13.78 4.39 -9.64
N ARG A 134 -13.77 5.03 -10.81
CA ARG A 134 -13.94 6.48 -10.88
C ARG A 134 -15.35 6.87 -10.46
N VAL A 135 -15.48 8.00 -9.77
CA VAL A 135 -16.77 8.51 -9.28
C VAL A 135 -17.72 8.86 -10.43
N ASP A 136 -17.19 9.23 -11.59
CA ASP A 136 -17.96 9.48 -12.81
C ASP A 136 -18.37 8.21 -13.57
N GLY A 137 -17.95 7.03 -13.09
CA GLY A 137 -18.22 5.73 -13.70
C GLY A 137 -17.43 5.43 -14.97
N SER A 138 -16.43 6.26 -15.31
CA SER A 138 -15.60 6.07 -16.50
C SER A 138 -14.29 5.32 -16.20
N GLY A 139 -13.66 4.84 -17.26
CA GLY A 139 -12.31 4.27 -17.21
C GLY A 139 -12.24 2.90 -16.54
N PRO A 140 -11.02 2.44 -16.22
CA PRO A 140 -10.80 1.09 -15.76
C PRO A 140 -11.24 0.89 -14.31
N THR A 141 -11.47 -0.37 -13.95
CA THR A 141 -11.67 -0.79 -12.55
C THR A 141 -10.36 -1.34 -12.00
N LEU A 142 -10.03 -1.01 -10.76
CA LEU A 142 -8.94 -1.63 -10.01
C LEU A 142 -9.51 -2.51 -8.91
N ALA A 143 -9.13 -3.78 -8.87
CA ALA A 143 -9.50 -4.73 -7.85
C ALA A 143 -8.29 -5.13 -7.00
N LEU A 144 -8.52 -5.26 -5.70
CA LEU A 144 -7.53 -5.70 -4.72
C LEU A 144 -8.12 -6.85 -3.90
N LYS A 145 -7.39 -7.96 -3.81
CA LYS A 145 -7.84 -9.15 -3.09
C LYS A 145 -6.68 -9.82 -2.38
N ASN A 146 -6.93 -10.37 -1.20
CA ASN A 146 -6.01 -11.29 -0.54
C ASN A 146 -6.43 -12.75 -0.70
N PHE A 147 -5.47 -13.66 -0.68
CA PHE A 147 -5.71 -15.10 -0.62
C PHE A 147 -4.47 -15.83 -0.10
N GLU A 148 -4.68 -17.05 0.40
CA GLU A 148 -3.59 -17.97 0.71
C GLU A 148 -3.23 -18.79 -0.52
N ASN A 149 -1.95 -18.83 -0.90
CA ASN A 149 -1.48 -19.68 -1.98
C ASN A 149 -1.29 -21.14 -1.51
N ASP A 150 -1.03 -22.06 -2.46
CA ASP A 150 -0.84 -23.49 -2.19
C ASP A 150 0.31 -23.83 -1.21
N ARG A 151 1.15 -22.85 -0.87
CA ARG A 151 2.27 -22.99 0.07
C ARG A 151 1.95 -22.40 1.45
N GLY A 152 0.70 -22.01 1.71
CA GLY A 152 0.28 -21.40 2.96
C GLY A 152 0.72 -19.94 3.12
N ALA A 153 1.17 -19.28 2.05
CA ALA A 153 1.57 -17.87 2.12
C ALA A 153 0.39 -16.97 1.77
N GLN A 154 0.17 -15.94 2.59
CA GLN A 154 -0.79 -14.89 2.30
C GLN A 154 -0.26 -13.99 1.18
N MET A 155 -1.08 -13.78 0.17
CA MET A 155 -0.78 -12.99 -1.02
C MET A 155 -1.80 -11.88 -1.15
N VAL A 156 -1.38 -10.73 -1.66
CA VAL A 156 -2.25 -9.67 -2.16
C VAL A 156 -2.08 -9.61 -3.67
N VAL A 157 -3.20 -9.55 -4.38
CA VAL A 157 -3.22 -9.32 -5.82
C VAL A 157 -3.99 -8.04 -6.10
N MET A 158 -3.33 -7.18 -6.86
CA MET A 158 -3.92 -6.03 -7.49
C MET A 158 -4.15 -6.35 -8.97
N ARG A 159 -5.30 -5.93 -9.49
CA ARG A 159 -5.64 -6.07 -10.90
C ARG A 159 -6.29 -4.79 -11.43
N ILE A 160 -5.95 -4.42 -12.65
CA ILE A 160 -6.60 -3.33 -13.39
C ILE A 160 -7.21 -3.94 -14.66
N GLU A 161 -8.52 -3.73 -14.84
CA GLU A 161 -9.32 -4.23 -15.96
C GLU A 161 -10.00 -3.04 -16.67
N GLN A 162 -10.15 -3.11 -17.99
CA GLN A 162 -10.99 -2.19 -18.77
C GLN A 162 -12.48 -2.41 -18.50
#